data_AF-K1TNP1-F1
#
_entry.id   AF-K1TNP1-F1
#
_cell.length_a   1.000
_cell.length_b   1.000
_cell.length_c   1.000
_cell.angle_alpha   90.00
_cell.angle_beta   90.00
_cell.angle_gamma   90.00
#
_symmetry.space_group_name_H-M   'P 1'
#
loop_
_entity.id
_entity.type
_entity.pdbx_description
1 polymer ?
#
loop_
_entity_poly.entity_id
_entity_poly.type
_entity_poly.pdbx_seq_one_letter_code
_entity_poly.pdbx_strand_id
1 'polypeptide(L)'
;MGDSAANVMAGYETTVPITLDMMIYHARSVARAVRRALVVVDLPFGTYQGNSKVALESAVRIMKETEADAVKIEGGEEILESVNRILSAGIPVMGHLGLTPQSIHKFGTYNVRAKDEEEAEKLVRDAHLLEDAGCFAIVLEKIPAALGTRVASELRIPIIGIGA
;
A
#
# COMPACT_ATOMS: atom_id res chain seq x y z
N MET A 1 0.49 -2.50 -10.14
CA MET A 1 -0.01 -3.88 -10.06
C MET A 1 -0.47 -4.14 -8.65
N GLY A 2 -1.78 -4.14 -8.45
CA GLY A 2 -2.39 -4.30 -7.14
C GLY A 2 -2.68 -5.76 -6.82
N ASP A 3 -2.76 -6.06 -5.53
CA ASP A 3 -3.19 -7.36 -5.02
C ASP A 3 -4.68 -7.67 -5.32
N SER A 4 -5.43 -6.66 -5.77
CA SER A 4 -6.78 -6.80 -6.36
C SER A 4 -6.86 -7.79 -7.53
N ALA A 5 -5.72 -8.14 -8.14
CA ALA A 5 -5.60 -9.26 -9.08
C ALA A 5 -6.10 -10.59 -8.48
N ALA A 6 -6.04 -10.76 -7.16
CA ALA A 6 -6.59 -11.91 -6.45
C ALA A 6 -8.08 -12.11 -6.78
N ASN A 7 -8.85 -11.03 -6.71
CA ASN A 7 -10.28 -11.07 -6.98
C ASN A 7 -10.55 -11.14 -8.48
N VAL A 8 -9.97 -10.20 -9.25
CA VAL A 8 -10.41 -9.98 -10.64
C VAL A 8 -9.74 -10.91 -11.65
N MET A 9 -8.61 -11.52 -11.31
CA MET A 9 -7.87 -12.45 -12.19
C MET A 9 -7.90 -13.88 -11.67
N ALA A 10 -7.70 -14.08 -10.36
CA ALA A 10 -7.61 -15.41 -9.76
C ALA A 10 -8.94 -15.92 -9.15
N GLY A 11 -9.96 -15.06 -9.04
CA GLY A 11 -11.29 -15.45 -8.56
C GLY A 11 -11.39 -15.69 -7.05
N TYR A 12 -10.42 -15.20 -6.26
CA TYR A 12 -10.51 -15.27 -4.80
C TYR A 12 -11.56 -14.31 -4.26
N GLU A 13 -12.13 -14.63 -3.09
CA GLU A 13 -13.08 -13.75 -2.39
C GLU A 13 -12.40 -12.52 -1.75
N THR A 14 -11.14 -12.63 -1.36
CA THR A 14 -10.35 -11.57 -0.73
C THR A 14 -8.97 -11.47 -1.40
N THR A 15 -8.21 -10.41 -1.11
CA THR A 15 -6.84 -10.26 -1.60
C THR A 15 -5.82 -11.10 -0.81
N VAL A 16 -6.19 -11.56 0.38
CA VAL A 16 -5.32 -12.31 1.31
C VAL A 16 -4.62 -13.52 0.68
N PRO A 17 -5.25 -14.35 -0.19
CA PRO A 17 -4.61 -15.54 -0.72
C PRO A 17 -3.54 -15.29 -1.80
N ILE A 18 -3.44 -14.09 -2.37
CA ILE A 18 -2.48 -13.84 -3.44
C ILE A 18 -1.05 -13.89 -2.91
N THR A 19 -0.20 -14.66 -3.59
CA THR A 19 1.18 -14.85 -3.16
C THR A 19 2.11 -13.81 -3.75
N LEU A 20 3.30 -13.68 -3.16
CA LEU A 20 4.38 -12.87 -3.72
C LEU A 20 4.75 -13.29 -5.15
N ASP A 21 4.76 -14.60 -5.43
CA ASP A 21 5.09 -15.12 -6.76
C ASP A 21 4.02 -14.76 -7.81
N MET A 22 2.74 -14.77 -7.42
CA MET A 22 1.65 -14.30 -8.28
C MET A 22 1.77 -12.80 -8.57
N MET A 23 2.06 -11.99 -7.54
CA MET A 23 2.33 -10.55 -7.71
C MET A 23 3.48 -10.30 -8.68
N ILE A 24 4.59 -11.04 -8.52
CA ILE A 24 5.76 -10.95 -9.39
C ILE A 24 5.41 -11.34 -10.82
N TYR A 25 4.70 -12.44 -11.04
CA TYR A 25 4.29 -12.89 -12.36
C TYR A 25 3.47 -11.82 -13.11
N HIS A 26 2.48 -11.24 -12.44
CA HIS A 26 1.64 -10.19 -13.01
C HIS A 26 2.41 -8.89 -13.25
N ALA A 27 3.25 -8.47 -12.30
CA ALA A 27 4.09 -7.27 -12.40
C ALA A 27 5.09 -7.33 -13.55
N ARG A 28 5.76 -8.48 -13.75
CA ARG A 28 6.66 -8.69 -14.90
C ARG A 28 5.99 -8.47 -16.24
N SER A 29 4.73 -8.90 -16.36
CA SER A 29 3.95 -8.75 -17.58
C SER A 29 3.69 -7.28 -17.91
N VAL A 30 3.47 -6.45 -16.88
CA VAL A 30 3.26 -5.01 -17.03
C VAL A 30 4.55 -4.24 -17.24
N ALA A 31 5.57 -4.47 -16.41
CA ALA A 31 6.84 -3.75 -16.48
C ALA A 31 7.50 -3.85 -17.87
N ARG A 32 7.45 -5.03 -18.50
CA ARG A 32 7.97 -5.24 -19.86
C ARG A 32 7.23 -4.47 -20.96
N ALA A 33 5.99 -4.09 -20.72
CA ALA A 33 5.15 -3.39 -21.70
C ALA A 33 5.15 -1.86 -21.49
N VAL A 34 5.44 -1.40 -20.27
CA VAL A 34 5.41 0.01 -19.91
C VAL A 34 6.61 0.76 -20.51
N ARG A 35 6.35 1.95 -21.05
CA ARG A 35 7.40 2.82 -21.65
C ARG A 35 7.65 4.13 -20.91
N ARG A 36 6.70 4.58 -20.08
CA ARG A 36 6.78 5.89 -19.39
C ARG A 36 6.14 5.93 -18.01
N ALA A 37 5.16 5.06 -17.74
CA ALA A 37 4.40 5.11 -16.50
C ALA A 37 5.25 4.57 -15.34
N LEU A 38 5.04 5.11 -14.15
CA LEU A 38 5.58 4.54 -12.91
C LEU A 38 4.84 3.23 -12.60
N VAL A 39 5.58 2.14 -12.45
CA VAL A 39 5.05 0.83 -12.08
C VAL A 39 5.23 0.62 -10.58
N VAL A 40 4.13 0.76 -9.84
CA VAL A 40 4.06 0.45 -8.40
C VAL A 40 3.48 -0.96 -8.22
N VAL A 41 4.07 -1.79 -7.38
CA VAL A 41 3.61 -3.16 -7.11
C VAL A 41 3.29 -3.35 -5.63
N ASP A 42 2.16 -3.95 -5.32
CA ASP A 42 1.79 -4.22 -3.93
C ASP A 42 2.68 -5.31 -3.33
N LEU A 43 3.07 -5.11 -2.06
CA LEU A 43 3.47 -6.22 -1.23
C LEU A 43 2.19 -6.92 -0.72
N PRO A 44 2.00 -8.21 -1.00
CA PRO A 44 0.79 -8.91 -0.59
C PRO A 44 0.78 -9.20 0.91
N PHE A 45 -0.39 -9.59 1.42
CA PHE A 45 -0.56 -9.93 2.83
C PHE A 45 0.46 -10.98 3.30
N GLY A 46 1.02 -10.78 4.49
CA GLY A 46 1.98 -11.69 5.12
C GLY A 46 3.44 -11.48 4.68
N THR A 47 3.71 -10.59 3.72
CA THR A 47 5.07 -10.36 3.23
C THR A 47 5.77 -9.14 3.83
N TYR A 48 5.09 -8.35 4.65
CA TYR A 48 5.68 -7.14 5.23
C TYR A 48 5.18 -6.80 6.64
N GLN A 49 4.04 -7.34 7.06
CA GLN A 49 3.48 -7.10 8.38
C GLN A 49 4.29 -7.84 9.47
N GLY A 50 4.60 -7.16 10.56
CA GLY A 50 5.18 -7.76 11.78
C GLY A 50 6.63 -8.25 11.68
N ASN A 51 7.23 -8.30 10.50
CA ASN A 51 8.64 -8.61 10.31
C ASN A 51 9.25 -7.77 9.18
N SER A 52 9.90 -6.69 9.58
CA SER A 52 10.59 -5.73 8.71
C SER A 52 11.72 -6.37 7.88
N LYS A 53 12.34 -7.48 8.31
CA LYS A 53 13.33 -8.20 7.50
C LYS A 53 12.66 -8.93 6.32
N VAL A 54 11.54 -9.60 6.59
CA VAL A 54 10.72 -10.24 5.54
C VAL A 54 10.15 -9.17 4.58
N ALA A 55 9.78 -8.00 5.11
CA ALA A 55 9.35 -6.86 4.30
C ALA A 55 10.42 -6.45 3.28
N LEU A 56 11.66 -6.28 3.73
CA LEU A 56 12.79 -5.95 2.85
C LEU A 56 13.08 -7.06 1.85
N GLU A 57 13.14 -8.33 2.29
CA GLU A 57 13.38 -9.47 1.40
C GLU A 57 12.32 -9.55 0.29
N SER A 58 11.05 -9.34 0.63
CA SER A 58 9.93 -9.36 -0.30
C SER A 58 9.96 -8.17 -1.26
N ALA A 59 10.26 -6.97 -0.77
CA ALA A 59 10.43 -5.78 -1.61
C ALA A 59 11.57 -5.96 -2.61
N VAL A 60 12.73 -6.47 -2.16
CA VAL A 60 13.88 -6.77 -3.03
C VAL A 60 13.52 -7.78 -4.12
N ARG A 61 12.76 -8.83 -3.78
CA ARG A 61 12.27 -9.79 -4.78
C ARG A 61 11.39 -9.11 -5.83
N ILE A 62 10.42 -8.28 -5.42
CA ILE A 62 9.61 -7.50 -6.35
C ILE A 62 10.50 -6.67 -7.27
N MET A 63 11.40 -5.85 -6.72
CA MET A 63 12.22 -4.96 -7.54
C MET A 63 13.08 -5.75 -8.55
N LYS A 64 13.77 -6.80 -8.10
CA LYS A 64 14.69 -7.56 -8.95
C LYS A 64 14.00 -8.43 -9.98
N GLU A 65 12.88 -9.05 -9.62
CA GLU A 65 12.23 -10.03 -10.48
C GLU A 65 11.23 -9.38 -11.44
N THR A 66 10.72 -8.19 -11.10
CA THR A 66 9.69 -7.49 -11.89
C THR A 66 10.20 -6.31 -12.69
N GLU A 67 11.33 -5.69 -12.30
CA GLU A 67 11.80 -4.41 -12.85
C GLU A 67 10.80 -3.26 -12.63
N ALA A 68 9.95 -3.37 -11.61
CA ALA A 68 9.08 -2.28 -11.16
C ALA A 68 9.88 -1.13 -10.53
N ASP A 69 9.24 0.03 -10.42
CA ASP A 69 9.86 1.26 -9.94
C ASP A 69 9.70 1.49 -8.43
N ALA A 70 8.64 0.92 -7.84
CA ALA A 70 8.29 1.14 -6.45
C ALA A 70 7.39 0.02 -5.88
N VAL A 71 7.27 -0.02 -4.55
CA VAL A 71 6.33 -0.89 -3.84
C VAL A 71 5.21 -0.09 -3.16
N LYS A 72 4.03 -0.69 -3.02
CA LYS A 72 2.94 -0.18 -2.17
C LYS A 72 2.71 -1.11 -0.98
N ILE A 73 2.50 -0.53 0.20
CA ILE A 73 2.21 -1.26 1.45
C ILE A 73 1.03 -0.64 2.18
N GLU A 74 0.23 -1.49 2.83
CA GLU A 74 -0.96 -1.05 3.57
C GLU A 74 -0.69 -1.00 5.07
N GLY A 75 -1.06 0.11 5.70
CA GLY A 75 -0.90 0.33 7.14
C GLY A 75 -0.30 1.69 7.48
N GLY A 76 -0.46 2.08 8.74
CA GLY A 76 0.08 3.32 9.30
C GLY A 76 1.25 3.08 10.23
N GLU A 77 1.16 3.60 11.46
CA GLU A 77 2.16 3.46 12.52
C GLU A 77 2.66 2.01 12.68
N GLU A 78 1.77 1.02 12.60
CA GLU A 78 2.07 -0.39 12.85
C GLU A 78 3.08 -1.04 11.87
N ILE A 79 3.33 -0.42 10.71
CA ILE A 79 4.27 -0.93 9.69
C ILE A 79 5.49 -0.04 9.50
N LEU A 80 5.65 1.02 10.30
CA LEU A 80 6.75 1.98 10.13
C LEU A 80 8.13 1.34 10.17
N GLU A 81 8.33 0.29 10.97
CA GLU A 81 9.60 -0.43 10.99
C GLU A 81 9.91 -1.07 9.62
N SER A 82 8.90 -1.64 8.96
CA SER A 82 9.01 -2.21 7.62
C SER A 82 9.24 -1.12 6.57
N VAL A 83 8.50 -0.01 6.64
CA VAL A 83 8.67 1.17 5.75
C VAL A 83 10.12 1.65 5.80
N ASN A 84 10.62 1.94 7.00
CA ASN A 84 11.97 2.47 7.21
C ASN A 84 13.06 1.51 6.71
N ARG A 85 12.88 0.20 6.90
CA ARG A 85 13.86 -0.79 6.43
C ARG A 85 13.86 -0.95 4.92
N ILE A 86 12.71 -0.82 4.26
CA ILE A 86 12.62 -0.84 2.79
C ILE A 86 13.25 0.43 2.21
N LEU A 87 12.92 1.60 2.76
CA LEU A 87 13.46 2.88 2.33
C LEU A 87 14.99 2.96 2.51
N SER A 88 15.54 2.41 3.60
CA SER A 88 17.00 2.39 3.82
C SER A 88 17.78 1.54 2.81
N ALA A 89 17.10 0.63 2.09
CA ALA A 89 17.66 -0.10 0.96
C ALA A 89 17.51 0.63 -0.39
N GLY A 90 16.95 1.84 -0.40
CA GLY A 90 16.78 2.67 -1.60
C GLY A 90 15.55 2.31 -2.44
N ILE A 91 14.60 1.55 -1.90
CA ILE A 91 13.38 1.15 -2.61
C ILE A 91 12.28 2.19 -2.34
N PRO A 92 11.71 2.87 -3.36
CA PRO A 92 10.62 3.81 -3.16
C PRO A 92 9.34 3.13 -2.65
N VAL A 93 8.71 3.75 -1.64
CA VAL A 93 7.51 3.22 -0.99
C VAL A 93 6.33 4.17 -1.16
N MET A 94 5.20 3.63 -1.60
CA MET A 94 3.88 4.26 -1.56
C MET A 94 3.10 3.69 -0.37
N GLY A 95 2.57 4.57 0.48
CA GLY A 95 1.69 4.17 1.59
C GLY A 95 0.25 3.91 1.12
N HIS A 96 -0.52 3.16 1.91
CA HIS A 96 -1.96 2.98 1.71
C HIS A 96 -2.68 3.02 3.07
N LEU A 97 -3.56 4.00 3.23
CA LEU A 97 -4.39 4.24 4.41
C LEU A 97 -5.88 4.29 4.06
N GLY A 98 -6.73 4.29 5.08
CA GLY A 98 -8.19 4.19 4.94
C GLY A 98 -8.64 2.73 5.02
N LEU A 99 -9.43 2.28 4.06
CA LEU A 99 -9.73 0.86 3.92
C LEU A 99 -8.53 0.13 3.34
N THR A 100 -7.95 -0.77 4.11
CA THR A 100 -6.84 -1.63 3.69
C THR A 100 -7.37 -3.06 3.48
N PRO A 101 -7.66 -3.50 2.24
CA PRO A 101 -8.27 -4.80 1.95
C PRO A 101 -7.55 -6.00 2.58
N GLN A 102 -6.24 -5.94 2.76
CA GLN A 102 -5.47 -7.02 3.40
C GLN A 102 -5.86 -7.23 4.88
N SER A 103 -6.46 -6.22 5.50
CA SER A 103 -6.97 -6.27 6.87
C SER A 103 -8.46 -6.66 6.95
N ILE A 104 -9.04 -7.25 5.90
CA ILE A 104 -10.47 -7.61 5.86
C ILE A 104 -10.92 -8.45 7.05
N HIS A 105 -10.10 -9.37 7.56
CA HIS A 105 -10.45 -10.18 8.72
C HIS A 105 -10.40 -9.42 10.05
N LYS A 106 -9.65 -8.31 10.11
CA LYS A 106 -9.66 -7.38 11.26
C LYS A 106 -10.90 -6.50 11.24
N PHE A 107 -11.33 -6.05 10.06
CA PHE A 107 -12.41 -5.07 9.92
C PHE A 107 -13.79 -5.68 9.62
N GLY A 108 -13.84 -6.94 9.17
CA GLY A 108 -15.05 -7.70 8.86
C GLY A 108 -15.85 -7.22 7.65
N THR A 109 -15.57 -6.03 7.09
CA THR A 109 -16.31 -5.46 5.94
C THR A 109 -15.44 -4.53 5.09
N TYR A 110 -15.82 -4.31 3.82
CA TYR A 110 -15.22 -3.33 2.91
C TYR A 110 -15.93 -1.95 2.95
N ASN A 111 -16.50 -1.60 4.10
CA ASN A 111 -17.23 -0.36 4.30
C ASN A 111 -16.29 0.84 4.49
N VAL A 112 -16.84 2.05 4.30
CA VAL A 112 -16.15 3.32 4.52
C VAL A 112 -15.56 3.38 5.94
N ARG A 113 -14.29 3.77 6.03
CA ARG A 113 -13.49 3.90 7.26
C ARG A 113 -13.43 5.35 7.75
N ALA A 114 -12.93 5.56 8.97
CA ALA A 114 -12.68 6.90 9.53
C ALA A 114 -13.94 7.78 9.55
N LYS A 115 -15.05 7.19 10.03
CA LYS A 115 -16.32 7.90 10.20
C LYS A 115 -16.42 8.62 11.53
N ASP A 116 -15.77 8.08 12.56
CA ASP A 116 -15.62 8.74 13.84
C ASP A 116 -14.32 9.56 13.90
N GLU A 117 -14.30 10.52 14.82
CA GLU A 117 -13.21 11.48 14.96
C GLU A 117 -11.89 10.78 15.36
N GLU A 118 -11.95 9.71 16.14
CA GLU A 118 -10.75 9.02 16.62
C GLU A 118 -10.02 8.29 15.49
N GLU A 119 -10.77 7.56 14.66
CA GLU A 119 -10.24 6.93 13.46
C GLU A 119 -9.76 7.97 12.42
N ALA A 120 -10.46 9.09 12.29
CA ALA A 120 -10.06 10.18 11.39
C ALA A 120 -8.73 10.81 11.83
N GLU A 121 -8.58 11.13 13.11
CA GLU A 121 -7.36 11.67 13.67
C GLU A 121 -6.21 10.65 13.62
N LYS A 122 -6.50 9.35 13.82
CA LYS A 122 -5.48 8.31 13.60
C LYS A 122 -4.99 8.31 12.15
N LEU A 123 -5.90 8.38 11.19
CA LEU A 123 -5.55 8.38 9.77
C LEU A 123 -4.67 9.58 9.40
N VAL A 124 -5.00 10.78 9.91
CA VAL A 124 -4.18 11.98 9.69
C VAL A 124 -2.78 11.78 10.30
N ARG A 125 -2.69 11.28 11.54
CA ARG A 125 -1.39 10.97 12.17
C ARG A 125 -0.58 9.95 11.37
N ASP A 126 -1.21 8.85 10.96
CA ASP A 126 -0.56 7.82 10.15
C ASP A 126 -0.05 8.39 8.81
N ALA A 127 -0.81 9.30 8.19
CA ALA A 127 -0.41 9.93 6.93
C ALA A 127 0.87 10.78 7.12
N HIS A 128 0.92 11.61 8.17
CA HIS A 128 2.12 12.38 8.52
C HIS A 128 3.31 11.46 8.83
N LEU A 129 3.08 10.38 9.59
CA LEU A 129 4.14 9.41 9.91
C LEU A 129 4.72 8.74 8.65
N LEU A 130 3.89 8.41 7.67
CA LEU A 130 4.35 7.85 6.40
C LEU A 130 5.10 8.89 5.54
N GLU A 131 4.65 10.15 5.50
CA GLU A 131 5.40 11.23 4.84
C GLU A 131 6.77 11.42 5.51
N ASP A 132 6.80 11.54 6.84
CA ASP A 132 8.03 11.75 7.61
C ASP A 132 9.02 10.60 7.46
N ALA A 133 8.53 9.36 7.37
CA ALA A 133 9.36 8.20 7.09
C ALA A 133 10.02 8.25 5.70
N GLY A 134 9.39 8.93 4.73
CA GLY A 134 9.90 9.09 3.37
C GLY A 134 9.10 8.36 2.29
N CYS A 135 7.84 7.98 2.56
CA CYS A 135 6.94 7.53 1.50
C CYS A 135 6.77 8.63 0.46
N PHE A 136 6.83 8.29 -0.83
CA PHE A 136 6.77 9.31 -1.90
C PHE A 136 5.34 9.69 -2.29
N ALA A 137 4.34 8.89 -1.90
CA ALA A 137 2.92 9.11 -2.14
C ALA A 137 2.09 8.23 -1.19
N ILE A 138 0.81 8.58 -1.01
CA ILE A 138 -0.13 7.79 -0.19
C ILE A 138 -1.44 7.58 -0.96
N VAL A 139 -1.93 6.35 -0.97
CA VAL A 139 -3.30 6.03 -1.38
C VAL A 139 -4.24 6.20 -0.18
N LEU A 140 -5.38 6.86 -0.39
CA LEU A 140 -6.49 6.90 0.56
C LEU A 140 -7.70 6.18 -0.06
N GLU A 141 -8.15 5.12 0.59
CA GLU A 141 -9.28 4.32 0.10
C GLU A 141 -10.50 4.41 1.03
N LYS A 142 -11.67 4.68 0.44
CA LYS A 142 -12.99 4.65 1.10
C LYS A 142 -13.02 5.37 2.45
N ILE A 143 -12.73 6.67 2.43
CA ILE A 143 -12.84 7.58 3.57
C ILE A 143 -13.77 8.76 3.25
N PRO A 144 -14.25 9.53 4.23
CA PRO A 144 -15.02 10.74 3.96
C PRO A 144 -14.24 11.75 3.11
N ALA A 145 -14.87 12.32 2.09
CA ALA A 145 -14.22 13.26 1.16
C ALA A 145 -13.61 14.49 1.85
N ALA A 146 -14.24 14.97 2.92
CA ALA A 146 -13.71 16.07 3.72
C ALA A 146 -12.39 15.70 4.42
N LEU A 147 -12.26 14.45 4.87
CA LEU A 147 -11.03 13.93 5.47
C LEU A 147 -9.94 13.75 4.41
N GLY A 148 -10.28 13.20 3.25
CA GLY A 148 -9.34 13.09 2.12
C GLY A 148 -8.79 14.46 1.69
N THR A 149 -9.67 15.47 1.59
CA THR A 149 -9.30 16.86 1.30
C THR A 149 -8.37 17.43 2.37
N ARG A 150 -8.68 17.19 3.65
CA ARG A 150 -7.84 17.63 4.78
C ARG A 150 -6.43 17.05 4.68
N VAL A 151 -6.31 15.72 4.56
CA VAL A 151 -5.00 15.05 4.43
C VAL A 151 -4.21 15.59 3.23
N ALA A 152 -4.86 15.71 2.07
CA ALA A 152 -4.21 16.24 0.87
C ALA A 152 -3.76 17.71 0.99
N SER A 153 -4.38 18.50 1.88
CA SER A 153 -3.97 19.88 2.15
C SER A 153 -2.84 20.00 3.18
N GLU A 154 -2.67 18.99 4.03
CA GLU A 154 -1.66 18.98 5.10
C GLU A 154 -0.33 18.37 4.64
N LEU A 155 -0.36 17.39 3.73
CA LEU A 155 0.84 16.70 3.23
C LEU A 155 1.42 17.40 1.99
N ARG A 156 2.73 17.23 1.80
CA ARG A 156 3.49 17.71 0.65
C ARG A 156 3.62 16.65 -0.44
N ILE A 157 3.51 15.37 -0.09
CA ILE A 157 3.54 14.26 -1.05
C ILE A 157 2.18 14.05 -1.73
N PRO A 158 2.15 13.53 -2.98
CA PRO A 158 0.91 13.25 -3.67
C PRO A 158 -0.01 12.28 -2.91
N ILE A 159 -1.30 12.64 -2.86
CA ILE A 159 -2.39 11.79 -2.37
C ILE A 159 -3.19 11.24 -3.56
N ILE A 160 -3.42 9.93 -3.57
CA ILE A 160 -4.17 9.22 -4.60
C ILE A 160 -5.45 8.67 -3.96
N GLY A 161 -6.60 9.24 -4.32
CA GLY A 161 -7.89 8.84 -3.77
C GLY A 161 -8.57 7.72 -4.56
N ILE A 162 -9.18 6.77 -3.86
CA ILE A 162 -10.16 5.82 -4.39
C ILE A 162 -11.38 5.77 -3.47
N GLY A 163 -12.44 6.48 -3.87
CA GLY A 163 -13.60 6.71 -3.00
C GLY A 163 -13.25 7.54 -1.76
N ALA A 164 -12.36 8.54 -1.92
CA ALA A 164 -11.78 9.37 -0.88
C ALA A 164 -11.70 10.83 -1.34
#